data_AF-A0A914SNK6-F1
#
_entry.id   AF-A0A914SNK6-F1
#
_cell.length_a   1.000
_cell.length_b   1.000
_cell.length_c   1.000
_cell.angle_alpha   90.00
_cell.angle_beta   90.00
_cell.angle_gamma   90.00
#
_symmetry.space_group_name_H-M   'P 1'
#
loop_
_entity.id
_entity.type
_entity.pdbx_description
1 polymer ?
#
loop_
_entity_poly.entity_id
_entity_poly.type
_entity_poly.pdbx_seq_one_letter_code
_entity_poly.pdbx_strand_id
1 'polypeptide(L)'
;MSTKYSNFLFYILIILFFGFCASKIIHFNANDKCLQCKQIYGDAKLNIPRRFLATPQTFEKFFLGECYEMEMNKVPYWVFCYDLYNNHTKVLYNSIIEKIHEDSVCAQINYCS
;
A
#
# COMPACT_ATOMS: atom_id res chain seq x y z
N MET A 1 49.87 -16.14 -6.20
CA MET A 1 48.72 -16.64 -7.00
C MET A 1 47.72 -17.25 -6.03
N SER A 2 46.52 -16.65 -5.85
CA SER A 2 45.30 -17.22 -5.22
C SER A 2 44.36 -16.22 -4.51
N THR A 3 44.41 -14.92 -4.79
CA THR A 3 43.44 -13.96 -4.21
C THR A 3 42.38 -13.43 -5.19
N LYS A 4 42.42 -13.80 -6.48
CA LYS A 4 41.45 -13.28 -7.48
C LYS A 4 40.09 -14.00 -7.53
N TYR A 5 39.96 -15.21 -7.00
CA TYR A 5 38.71 -16.00 -7.11
C TYR A 5 37.68 -15.72 -5.99
N SER A 6 38.08 -15.08 -4.88
CA SER A 6 37.16 -14.82 -3.76
C SER A 6 36.15 -13.69 -4.06
N ASN A 7 36.50 -12.74 -4.92
CA ASN A 7 35.61 -11.64 -5.31
C ASN A 7 34.56 -12.06 -6.36
N PHE A 8 34.86 -13.09 -7.17
CA PHE A 8 33.95 -13.54 -8.21
C PHE A 8 32.71 -14.25 -7.63
N LEU A 9 32.91 -15.10 -6.60
CA LEU A 9 31.81 -15.75 -5.88
C LEU A 9 30.89 -14.75 -5.16
N PHE A 10 31.45 -13.66 -4.62
CA PHE A 10 30.69 -12.60 -3.98
C PHE A 10 29.80 -11.83 -4.98
N TYR A 11 30.30 -11.57 -6.19
CA TYR A 11 29.52 -10.92 -7.25
C TYR A 11 28.33 -11.75 -7.73
N ILE A 12 28.45 -13.08 -7.81
CA ILE A 12 27.33 -13.97 -8.20
C ILE A 12 26.22 -13.96 -7.15
N LEU A 13 26.57 -13.94 -5.86
CA LEU A 13 25.60 -13.87 -4.76
C LEU A 13 24.79 -12.56 -4.78
N ILE A 14 25.43 -11.45 -5.15
CA ILE A 14 24.77 -10.15 -5.31
C ILE A 14 23.78 -10.16 -6.48
N ILE A 15 24.15 -10.74 -7.62
CA ILE A 15 23.28 -10.82 -8.82
C ILE A 15 22.05 -11.69 -8.54
N LEU A 16 22.20 -12.79 -7.79
CA LEU A 16 21.07 -13.61 -7.35
C LEU A 16 20.11 -12.83 -6.45
N PHE A 17 20.62 -12.01 -5.52
CA PHE A 17 19.77 -11.19 -4.64
C PHE A 17 18.97 -10.12 -5.40
N PHE A 18 19.56 -9.49 -6.42
CA PHE A 18 18.84 -8.51 -7.25
C PHE A 18 17.84 -9.17 -8.22
N GLY A 19 18.07 -10.43 -8.62
CA GLY A 19 17.13 -11.21 -9.44
C GLY A 19 15.78 -11.48 -8.76
N PHE A 20 15.76 -11.67 -7.43
CA PHE A 20 14.52 -11.90 -6.68
C PHE A 20 13.68 -10.62 -6.47
N CYS A 21 14.28 -9.42 -6.52
CA CYS A 21 13.53 -8.16 -6.43
C CYS A 21 12.87 -7.75 -7.77
N ALA A 22 13.42 -8.17 -8.91
CA ALA A 22 12.88 -7.83 -10.23
C ALA A 22 11.61 -8.63 -10.61
N SER A 23 11.36 -9.77 -9.96
CA SER A 23 10.16 -10.60 -10.19
C SER A 23 8.86 -10.00 -9.63
N LYS A 24 8.91 -8.82 -8.99
CA LYS A 24 7.70 -8.08 -8.58
C LYS A 24 7.42 -6.84 -9.43
N ILE A 25 7.89 -6.80 -10.68
CA ILE A 25 7.23 -5.95 -11.70
C ILE A 25 5.96 -6.70 -12.15
N ILE A 26 4.98 -6.73 -11.26
CA ILE A 26 3.61 -7.13 -11.57
C ILE A 26 3.12 -6.09 -12.58
N HIS A 27 2.68 -6.55 -13.76
CA HIS A 27 1.85 -5.73 -14.64
C HIS A 27 0.67 -5.23 -13.80
N PHE A 28 0.71 -3.98 -13.37
CA PHE A 28 -0.38 -3.34 -12.66
C PHE A 28 -1.58 -3.31 -13.60
N ASN A 29 -2.47 -4.28 -13.45
CA ASN A 29 -3.79 -4.18 -14.05
C ASN A 29 -4.50 -3.07 -13.27
N ALA A 30 -4.82 -1.95 -13.92
CA ALA A 30 -5.56 -0.85 -13.33
C ALA A 30 -6.97 -1.26 -12.82
N ASN A 31 -7.38 -2.52 -13.04
CA ASN A 31 -8.61 -3.12 -12.53
C ASN A 31 -8.41 -4.04 -11.31
N ASP A 32 -7.19 -4.19 -10.78
CA ASP A 32 -6.97 -4.99 -9.57
C ASP A 32 -7.35 -4.18 -8.32
N LYS A 33 -8.64 -4.28 -7.96
CA LYS A 33 -9.21 -3.65 -6.76
C LYS A 33 -8.53 -4.10 -5.47
N CYS A 34 -8.06 -5.35 -5.41
CA CYS A 34 -7.36 -5.90 -4.26
C CYS A 34 -6.04 -5.14 -4.05
N LEU A 35 -5.28 -4.97 -5.12
CA LEU A 35 -4.01 -4.24 -5.11
C LEU A 35 -4.20 -2.75 -4.77
N GLN A 36 -5.19 -2.09 -5.37
CA GLN A 36 -5.51 -0.69 -5.09
C GLN A 36 -5.92 -0.48 -3.64
N CYS A 37 -6.73 -1.38 -3.08
CA CYS A 37 -7.10 -1.34 -1.67
C CYS A 37 -5.87 -1.44 -0.76
N LYS A 38 -4.98 -2.41 -1.01
CA LYS A 38 -3.77 -2.58 -0.20
C LYS A 38 -2.88 -1.36 -0.25
N GLN A 39 -2.73 -0.78 -1.44
CA GLN A 39 -1.90 0.41 -1.63
C GLN A 39 -2.47 1.61 -0.86
N ILE A 40 -3.76 1.94 -1.05
CA ILE A 40 -4.38 3.08 -0.36
C ILE A 40 -4.40 2.88 1.16
N TYR A 41 -4.73 1.67 1.64
CA TYR A 41 -4.70 1.38 3.06
C TYR A 41 -3.29 1.43 3.65
N GLY A 42 -2.30 0.88 2.94
CA GLY A 42 -0.90 0.90 3.35
C GLY A 42 -0.36 2.32 3.45
N ASP A 43 -0.62 3.14 2.43
CA ASP A 43 -0.23 4.56 2.40
C ASP A 43 -0.90 5.34 3.55
N ALA A 44 -2.21 5.14 3.76
CA ALA A 44 -2.92 5.77 4.87
C ALA A 44 -2.33 5.34 6.24
N LYS A 45 -2.02 4.05 6.41
CA LYS A 45 -1.46 3.50 7.66
C LYS A 45 -0.07 4.06 7.97
N LEU A 46 0.76 4.30 6.95
CA LEU A 46 2.14 4.80 7.11
C LEU A 46 2.20 6.32 7.26
N ASN A 47 1.38 7.06 6.51
CA ASN A 47 1.50 8.50 6.40
C ASN A 47 0.59 9.26 7.36
N ILE A 48 -0.42 8.63 7.97
CA ILE A 48 -1.38 9.34 8.81
C ILE A 48 -0.73 9.91 10.09
N PRO A 49 -0.76 11.25 10.28
CA PRO A 49 -0.29 11.83 11.53
C PRO A 49 -1.18 11.40 12.70
N ARG A 50 -0.57 11.04 13.85
CA ARG A 50 -1.30 10.53 15.04
C ARG A 50 -2.50 11.38 15.48
N ARG A 51 -2.45 12.71 15.27
CA ARG A 51 -3.56 13.63 15.58
C ARG A 51 -4.86 13.29 14.84
N PHE A 52 -4.76 12.71 13.64
CA PHE A 52 -5.91 12.31 12.83
C PHE A 52 -6.43 10.92 13.18
N LEU A 53 -5.73 10.17 14.04
CA LEU A 53 -6.24 8.92 14.61
C LEU A 53 -7.01 9.13 15.92
N ALA A 54 -7.02 10.35 16.46
CA ALA A 54 -7.65 10.67 17.73
C ALA A 54 -9.17 10.40 17.73
N THR A 55 -9.85 10.66 16.60
CA THR A 55 -11.27 10.35 16.45
C THR A 55 -11.59 9.87 15.03
N PRO A 56 -12.70 9.15 14.83
CA PRO A 56 -13.16 8.78 13.49
C PRO A 56 -13.36 9.98 12.57
N GLN A 57 -13.80 11.13 13.10
CA GLN A 57 -14.08 12.33 12.29
C GLN A 57 -12.81 13.02 11.80
N THR A 58 -11.74 13.03 12.62
CA THR A 58 -10.46 13.60 12.16
C THR A 58 -9.79 12.67 11.15
N PHE A 59 -9.97 11.36 11.30
CA PHE A 59 -9.56 10.37 10.31
C PHE A 59 -10.29 10.56 8.98
N GLU A 60 -11.62 10.64 9.01
CA GLU A 60 -12.46 10.81 7.82
C GLU A 60 -12.06 12.05 7.02
N LYS A 61 -11.84 13.18 7.70
CA LYS A 61 -11.37 14.42 7.05
C LYS A 61 -9.98 14.27 6.43
N PHE A 62 -9.06 13.60 7.11
CA PHE A 62 -7.73 13.33 6.59
C PHE A 62 -7.81 12.44 5.34
N PHE A 63 -8.55 11.33 5.43
CA PHE A 63 -8.69 10.37 4.34
C PHE A 63 -9.35 10.98 3.10
N LEU A 64 -10.37 11.82 3.29
CA LEU A 64 -10.97 12.60 2.19
C LEU A 64 -9.95 13.54 1.52
N GLY A 65 -9.09 14.16 2.32
CA GLY A 65 -8.00 15.01 1.83
C GLY A 65 -7.02 14.26 0.94
N GLU A 66 -6.63 13.04 1.34
CA GLU A 66 -5.76 12.17 0.53
C GLU A 66 -6.42 11.82 -0.81
N CYS A 67 -7.72 11.44 -0.81
CA CYS A 67 -8.45 11.14 -2.05
C CYS A 67 -8.53 12.35 -2.99
N TYR A 68 -8.73 13.55 -2.43
CA TYR A 68 -8.74 14.79 -3.19
C TYR A 68 -7.36 15.10 -3.79
N GLU A 69 -6.28 14.92 -3.03
CA GLU A 69 -4.91 15.10 -3.53
C GLU A 69 -4.59 14.11 -4.67
N MET A 70 -5.00 12.86 -4.55
CA MET A 70 -4.87 11.85 -5.60
C MET A 70 -5.59 12.25 -6.88
N GLU A 71 -6.81 12.79 -6.78
CA GLU A 71 -7.59 13.28 -7.92
C GLU A 71 -6.90 14.46 -8.62
N MET A 72 -6.40 15.42 -7.83
CA MET A 72 -5.68 16.59 -8.33
C MET A 72 -4.40 16.18 -9.07
N ASN A 73 -3.67 15.20 -8.53
CA ASN A 73 -2.44 14.66 -9.12
C ASN A 73 -2.67 13.60 -10.22
N LYS A 74 -3.92 13.36 -10.62
CA LYS A 74 -4.30 12.37 -11.66
C LYS A 74 -3.80 10.95 -11.38
N VAL A 75 -3.76 10.55 -10.11
CA VAL A 75 -3.39 9.18 -9.71
C VAL A 75 -4.46 8.21 -10.25
N PRO A 76 -4.13 7.16 -11.03
CA PRO A 76 -5.11 6.37 -11.80
C PRO A 76 -6.27 5.75 -11.01
N TYR A 77 -6.10 5.53 -9.71
CA TYR A 77 -7.07 4.90 -8.81
C TYR A 77 -7.70 5.89 -7.81
N TRP A 78 -7.68 7.20 -8.10
CA TRP A 78 -8.33 8.22 -7.26
C TRP A 78 -9.83 7.96 -7.05
N VAL A 79 -10.54 7.46 -8.08
CA VAL A 79 -11.96 7.09 -7.99
C VAL A 79 -12.16 5.99 -6.94
N PHE A 80 -11.24 5.03 -6.88
CA PHE A 80 -11.29 3.93 -5.92
C PHE A 80 -11.03 4.42 -4.48
N CYS A 81 -10.23 5.47 -4.29
CA CYS A 81 -10.08 6.12 -2.99
C CYS A 81 -11.41 6.68 -2.47
N TYR A 82 -12.18 7.35 -3.33
CA TYR A 82 -13.51 7.84 -2.95
C TYR A 82 -14.51 6.72 -2.69
N ASP A 83 -14.42 5.59 -3.39
CA ASP A 83 -15.24 4.40 -3.09
C ASP A 83 -14.94 3.87 -1.67
N LEU A 84 -13.66 3.73 -1.32
CA LEU A 84 -13.22 3.39 0.03
C LEU A 84 -13.70 4.41 1.06
N TYR A 85 -13.62 5.71 0.75
CA TYR A 85 -14.07 6.76 1.65
C TYR A 85 -15.58 6.65 1.94
N ASN A 86 -16.41 6.55 0.89
CA ASN A 86 -17.86 6.56 1.04
C ASN A 86 -18.39 5.28 1.70
N ASN A 87 -17.80 4.13 1.40
CA ASN A 87 -18.36 2.83 1.79
C ASN A 87 -17.64 2.17 2.97
N HIS A 88 -16.36 2.50 3.20
CA HIS A 88 -15.49 1.70 4.06
C HIS A 88 -14.64 2.50 5.07
N THR A 89 -14.74 3.83 5.13
CA THR A 89 -13.94 4.68 6.06
C THR A 89 -13.93 4.16 7.50
N LYS A 90 -15.09 3.75 8.03
CA LYS A 90 -15.18 3.23 9.41
C LYS A 90 -14.39 1.94 9.62
N VAL A 91 -14.42 1.04 8.64
CA VAL A 91 -13.66 -0.22 8.68
C VAL A 91 -12.16 0.09 8.61
N LEU A 92 -11.75 1.00 7.72
CA LEU A 92 -10.36 1.43 7.59
C LEU A 92 -9.83 2.05 8.89
N TYR A 93 -10.60 2.94 9.53
CA TYR A 93 -10.25 3.55 10.80
C TYR A 93 -10.00 2.50 11.89
N ASN A 94 -10.98 1.64 12.16
CA ASN A 94 -10.86 0.60 13.17
C ASN A 94 -9.66 -0.32 12.89
N SER A 95 -9.47 -0.70 11.61
CA SER A 95 -8.37 -1.55 11.20
C SER A 95 -7.00 -0.92 11.43
N ILE A 96 -6.85 0.40 11.23
CA ILE A 96 -5.60 1.11 11.51
C ILE A 96 -5.32 1.15 13.01
N ILE A 97 -6.34 1.41 13.84
CA ILE A 97 -6.22 1.41 15.31
C ILE A 97 -5.82 0.02 15.83
N GLU A 98 -6.45 -1.03 15.30
CA GLU A 98 -6.18 -2.43 15.62
C GLU A 98 -4.92 -2.99 14.95
N LYS A 99 -4.26 -2.18 14.10
CA LYS A 99 -3.05 -2.53 13.35
C LYS A 99 -3.21 -3.78 12.46
N ILE A 100 -4.40 -3.97 11.92
CA ILE A 100 -4.71 -5.08 11.01
C ILE A 100 -3.82 -5.01 9.76
N HIS A 101 -3.48 -6.18 9.20
CA HIS A 101 -2.71 -6.29 7.95
C HIS A 101 -3.59 -5.94 6.74
N GLU A 102 -3.04 -5.25 5.75
CA GLU A 102 -3.75 -4.77 4.56
C GLU A 102 -4.53 -5.88 3.83
N ASP A 103 -3.96 -7.08 3.73
CA ASP A 103 -4.63 -8.24 3.12
C ASP A 103 -5.96 -8.56 3.82
N SER A 104 -5.97 -8.56 5.15
CA SER A 104 -7.15 -8.88 5.95
C SER A 104 -8.20 -7.78 5.87
N VAL A 105 -7.77 -6.51 5.86
CA VAL A 105 -8.69 -5.37 5.71
C VAL A 105 -9.36 -5.40 4.34
N CYS A 106 -8.58 -5.59 3.28
CA CYS A 106 -9.10 -5.61 1.91
C CYS A 106 -9.96 -6.84 1.62
N ALA A 107 -9.71 -7.97 2.29
CA ALA A 107 -10.62 -9.11 2.28
C ALA A 107 -11.92 -8.82 3.04
N GLN A 108 -11.85 -8.14 4.20
CA GLN A 108 -13.04 -7.79 5.01
C GLN A 108 -14.04 -6.90 4.25
N ILE A 109 -13.56 -6.06 3.33
CA ILE A 109 -14.38 -5.18 2.49
C ILE A 109 -14.59 -5.75 1.07
N ASN A 110 -14.32 -7.04 0.86
CA ASN A 110 -14.57 -7.78 -0.38
C ASN A 110 -13.82 -7.28 -1.63
N TYR A 111 -12.69 -6.59 -1.47
CA TYR A 111 -11.81 -6.25 -2.60
C TYR A 111 -10.75 -7.31 -2.87
N CYS A 112 -10.40 -8.11 -1.87
CA CYS A 112 -9.54 -9.29 -1.99
C CYS A 112 -10.32 -10.57 -1.69
N SER A 113 -9.93 -11.68 -2.32
CA SER A 113 -10.38 -13.03 -1.99
C SER A 113 -9.44 -13.71 -1.00
#